data_AF-A0A3D4FCW2-F1
#
_entry.id   AF-A0A3D4FCW2-F1
#
_cell.length_a   1.000
_cell.length_b   1.000
_cell.length_c   1.000
_cell.angle_alpha   90.00
_cell.angle_beta   90.00
_cell.angle_gamma   90.00
#
_symmetry.space_group_name_H-M   'P 1'
#
loop_
_entity.id
_entity.type
_entity.pdbx_description
1 polymer ?
#
loop_
_entity_poly.entity_id
_entity_poly.type
_entity_poly.pdbx_seq_one_letter_code
_entity_poly.pdbx_strand_id
1 'polypeptide(L)'
;TLDFRSEGGGAQHGMSFDADWNKFVCSNSDHIQSVVYDPFLAGSNPVVRALPSRLSIARDGPAAPVFRISPDEPWRVMRTRWRVAGAVSGPVEGGGTPSGYFTGATGVTLFTGDAWGEDYRGDAWIADCGSNLIHHKRLHQEGPIFSAFRPEDESETEFIRSSEHWFRPVQFANAPDGNLYVLDMHREVIEHPWS
;
A
#
# COMPACT_ATOMS: atom_id res chain seq x y z
N THR A 1 9.74 25.27 -21.12
CA THR A 1 10.78 24.23 -20.96
C THR A 1 10.41 23.45 -19.72
N LEU A 2 10.31 22.13 -19.78
CA LEU A 2 10.09 21.31 -18.59
C LEU A 2 11.46 21.04 -17.95
N ASP A 3 11.58 21.31 -16.65
CA ASP A 3 12.77 21.03 -15.85
C ASP A 3 12.50 19.79 -14.99
N PHE A 4 13.46 18.86 -14.96
CA PHE A 4 13.34 17.61 -14.19
C PHE A 4 14.24 17.70 -12.97
N ARG A 5 13.67 17.48 -11.78
CA ARG A 5 14.41 17.46 -10.52
C ARG A 5 14.16 16.17 -9.76
N SER A 6 15.17 15.73 -9.01
CA SER A 6 14.98 14.66 -8.03
C SER A 6 14.10 15.17 -6.90
N GLU A 7 13.20 14.32 -6.44
CA GLU A 7 12.25 14.60 -5.36
C GLU A 7 12.26 13.44 -4.37
N GLY A 8 12.06 13.76 -3.10
CA GLY A 8 11.84 12.77 -2.06
C GLY A 8 10.63 11.86 -2.33
N GLY A 9 10.74 10.60 -1.91
CA GLY A 9 9.60 9.67 -1.91
C GLY A 9 9.66 8.53 -2.94
N GLY A 10 10.84 8.16 -3.43
CA GLY A 10 10.97 6.98 -4.30
C GLY A 10 10.38 5.71 -3.64
N ALA A 11 9.43 5.08 -4.32
CA ALA A 11 8.70 3.90 -3.86
C ALA A 11 8.60 2.86 -4.97
N GLN A 12 8.16 1.63 -4.64
CA GLN A 12 8.09 0.56 -5.64
C GLN A 12 6.95 0.78 -6.63
N HIS A 13 5.77 1.16 -6.13
CA HIS A 13 4.60 1.45 -6.95
C HIS A 13 3.61 2.29 -6.15
N GLY A 14 2.89 3.21 -6.80
CA GLY A 14 1.92 4.08 -6.15
C GLY A 14 2.51 5.34 -5.51
N MET A 15 1.88 6.48 -5.80
CA MET A 15 2.13 7.76 -5.14
C MET A 15 0.86 8.60 -5.24
N SER A 16 0.48 9.26 -4.15
CA SER A 16 -0.66 10.16 -4.11
C SER A 16 -0.39 11.34 -3.18
N PHE A 17 -1.16 12.40 -3.38
CA PHE A 17 -1.20 13.54 -2.49
C PHE A 17 -2.60 13.66 -1.88
N ASP A 18 -2.68 14.15 -0.65
CA ASP A 18 -3.95 14.62 -0.09
C ASP A 18 -4.27 16.05 -0.56
N ALA A 19 -5.36 16.62 -0.04
CA ALA A 19 -5.79 17.98 -0.38
C ALA A 19 -4.80 19.07 0.07
N ASP A 20 -3.96 18.78 1.07
CA ASP A 20 -2.97 19.69 1.64
C ASP A 20 -1.56 19.48 1.04
N TRP A 21 -1.45 18.68 -0.02
CA TRP A 21 -0.21 18.34 -0.71
C TRP A 21 0.80 17.51 0.11
N ASN A 22 0.34 16.83 1.16
CA ASN A 22 1.16 15.82 1.82
C ASN A 22 1.30 14.61 0.89
N LYS A 23 2.52 14.08 0.77
CA LYS A 23 2.86 13.01 -0.18
C LYS A 23 2.85 11.66 0.52
N PHE A 24 2.18 10.69 -0.11
CA PHE A 24 2.05 9.32 0.37
C PHE A 24 2.47 8.32 -0.69
N VAL A 25 3.09 7.23 -0.26
CA VAL A 25 3.63 6.18 -1.12
C VAL A 25 3.47 4.81 -0.48
N CYS A 26 3.67 3.73 -1.25
CA CYS A 26 3.66 2.38 -0.73
C CYS A 26 4.75 1.49 -1.33
N SER A 27 5.02 0.37 -0.67
CA SER A 27 5.87 -0.71 -1.15
C SER A 27 5.19 -2.04 -0.88
N ASN A 28 5.66 -3.12 -1.50
CA ASN A 28 4.98 -4.43 -1.49
C ASN A 28 4.55 -4.91 -0.09
N SER A 29 5.41 -4.67 0.90
CA SER A 29 5.22 -5.09 2.30
C SER A 29 5.00 -3.93 3.26
N ASP A 30 4.93 -2.69 2.79
CA ASP A 30 4.63 -1.52 3.62
C ASP A 30 3.65 -0.62 2.86
N HIS A 31 2.39 -0.84 3.16
CA HIS A 31 1.25 -0.50 2.31
C HIS A 31 0.87 0.98 2.37
N ILE A 32 1.37 1.72 3.37
CA ILE A 32 1.16 3.16 3.45
C ILE A 32 2.30 3.84 4.21
N GLN A 33 2.94 4.79 3.53
CA GLN A 33 4.07 5.56 4.04
C GLN A 33 3.81 7.04 3.74
N SER A 34 4.16 7.93 4.68
CA SER A 34 4.18 9.37 4.41
C SER A 34 5.59 9.84 4.11
N VAL A 35 5.71 10.81 3.21
CA VAL A 35 6.96 11.53 2.93
C VAL A 35 6.88 12.88 3.63
N VAL A 36 7.57 13.01 4.75
CA VAL A 36 7.47 14.14 5.68
C VAL A 36 8.18 15.38 5.16
N TYR A 37 9.31 15.20 4.48
CA TYR A 37 10.08 16.29 3.87
C TYR A 37 10.98 15.77 2.75
N ASP A 38 11.53 16.68 1.95
CA ASP A 38 12.48 16.31 0.92
C ASP A 38 13.82 15.85 1.54
N PRO A 39 14.35 14.66 1.20
CA PRO A 39 15.64 14.17 1.67
C PRO A 39 16.80 15.15 1.48
N PHE A 40 16.74 16.04 0.49
CA PHE A 40 17.72 17.11 0.30
C PHE A 40 17.85 18.02 1.54
N LEU A 41 16.77 18.17 2.32
CA LEU A 41 16.76 18.90 3.58
C LEU A 41 17.38 18.09 4.74
N ALA A 42 17.39 16.75 4.65
CA ALA A 42 18.05 15.85 5.61
C ALA A 42 19.56 15.79 5.35
N GLY A 43 20.26 16.84 5.75
CA GLY A 43 21.72 16.92 5.63
C GLY A 43 22.25 18.35 5.68
N SER A 44 21.37 19.34 5.55
CA SER A 44 21.72 20.76 5.58
C SER A 44 22.28 21.22 6.94
N ASN A 45 21.98 20.49 8.03
CA ASN A 45 22.51 20.80 9.36
C ASN A 45 23.42 19.67 9.87
N PRO A 46 24.74 19.90 10.02
CA PRO A 46 25.69 18.87 10.44
C PRO A 46 25.55 18.46 11.92
N VAL A 47 24.79 19.20 12.72
CA VAL A 47 24.60 18.95 14.16
C VAL A 47 23.30 18.19 14.44
N VAL A 48 22.33 18.24 13.53
CA VAL A 48 21.02 17.62 13.70
C VAL A 48 20.93 16.38 12.82
N ARG A 49 20.82 15.21 13.46
CA ARG A 49 20.44 13.98 12.75
C ARG A 49 18.97 14.06 12.42
N ALA A 50 18.66 14.34 11.15
CA ALA A 50 17.30 14.32 10.65
C ALA A 50 16.71 12.90 10.77
N LEU A 51 15.40 12.82 10.98
CA LEU A 51 14.66 11.55 10.97
C LEU A 51 14.69 10.93 9.56
N PRO A 52 14.17 9.71 9.36
CA PRO A 52 13.86 9.26 8.02
C PRO A 52 12.82 10.20 7.38
N SER A 53 13.09 10.66 6.16
CA SER A 53 12.15 11.53 5.41
C SER A 53 10.88 10.79 4.99
N ARG A 54 10.91 9.46 4.99
CA ARG A 54 9.79 8.57 4.71
C ARG A 54 9.51 7.71 5.94
N LEU A 55 8.28 7.74 6.43
CA LEU A 55 7.85 7.00 7.60
C LEU A 55 6.77 6.00 7.21
N SER A 56 6.87 4.77 7.71
CA SER A 56 5.72 3.86 7.73
C SER A 56 4.71 4.39 8.74
N ILE A 57 3.46 4.53 8.31
CA ILE A 57 2.41 5.15 9.14
C ILE A 57 1.30 4.18 9.53
N ALA A 58 1.32 2.95 9.03
CA ALA A 58 0.39 1.90 9.42
C ALA A 58 0.53 1.57 10.91
N ARG A 59 -0.53 1.77 11.71
CA ARG A 59 -0.53 1.45 13.16
C ARG A 59 -0.41 -0.03 13.45
N ASP A 60 -0.94 -0.86 12.55
CA ASP A 60 -0.81 -2.33 12.55
C ASP A 60 0.52 -2.81 11.95
N GLY A 61 1.40 -1.89 11.58
CA GLY A 61 2.73 -2.16 11.07
C GLY A 61 2.78 -2.51 9.58
N PRO A 62 4.00 -2.66 9.03
CA PRO A 62 4.19 -3.19 7.69
C PRO A 62 3.70 -4.64 7.62
N ALA A 63 3.30 -5.08 6.42
CA ALA A 63 2.72 -6.40 6.17
C ALA A 63 1.51 -6.70 7.07
N ALA A 64 0.68 -5.68 7.33
CA ALA A 64 -0.52 -5.80 8.14
C ALA A 64 -1.45 -6.94 7.64
N PRO A 65 -2.28 -7.52 8.53
CA PRO A 65 -3.25 -8.53 8.17
C PRO A 65 -4.24 -8.04 7.10
N VAL A 66 -4.55 -8.91 6.15
CA VAL A 66 -5.57 -8.69 5.13
C VAL A 66 -6.51 -9.88 5.00
N PHE A 67 -7.77 -9.61 4.68
CA PHE A 67 -8.88 -10.58 4.75
C PHE A 67 -9.36 -11.01 3.36
N ARG A 68 -8.47 -11.68 2.61
CA ARG A 68 -8.78 -12.24 1.29
C ARG A 68 -9.91 -13.30 1.37
N ILE A 69 -10.67 -13.46 0.28
CA ILE A 69 -11.63 -14.57 0.11
C ILE A 69 -11.34 -15.45 -1.09
N SER A 70 -10.46 -15.01 -2.00
CA SER A 70 -9.95 -15.88 -3.05
C SER A 70 -9.14 -17.02 -2.43
N PRO A 71 -9.19 -18.23 -2.99
CA PRO A 71 -8.40 -19.35 -2.49
C PRO A 71 -6.90 -19.05 -2.64
N ASP A 72 -6.05 -19.74 -1.90
CA ASP A 72 -4.61 -19.58 -2.10
C ASP A 72 -4.17 -20.14 -3.45
N GLU A 73 -3.34 -19.39 -4.18
CA GLU A 73 -2.78 -19.88 -5.44
C GLU A 73 -1.93 -21.14 -5.21
N PRO A 74 -2.10 -22.24 -5.98
CA PRO A 74 -1.38 -23.49 -5.74
C PRO A 74 0.14 -23.33 -5.73
N TRP A 75 0.68 -22.48 -6.61
CA TRP A 75 2.11 -22.20 -6.67
C TRP A 75 2.63 -21.50 -5.41
N ARG A 76 1.82 -20.65 -4.78
CA ARG A 76 2.15 -19.91 -3.56
C ARG A 76 2.19 -20.86 -2.37
N VAL A 77 1.24 -21.79 -2.28
CA VAL A 77 1.22 -22.85 -1.27
C VAL A 77 2.47 -23.74 -1.38
N MET A 78 2.79 -24.21 -2.59
CA MET A 78 3.98 -25.03 -2.81
C MET A 78 5.28 -24.28 -2.47
N ARG A 79 5.40 -23.02 -2.93
CA ARG A 79 6.55 -22.16 -2.64
C ARG A 79 6.76 -21.96 -1.15
N THR A 80 5.70 -21.62 -0.42
CA THR A 80 5.77 -21.41 1.03
C THR A 80 6.17 -22.69 1.74
N ARG A 81 5.57 -23.84 1.37
CA ARG A 81 5.95 -25.15 1.92
C ARG A 81 7.43 -25.46 1.71
N TRP A 82 7.96 -25.21 0.51
CA TRP A 82 9.38 -25.47 0.21
C TRP A 82 10.31 -24.52 0.96
N ARG A 83 9.97 -23.23 1.09
CA ARG A 83 10.75 -22.26 1.88
C ARG A 83 10.78 -22.62 3.36
N VAL A 84 9.63 -22.96 3.93
CA VAL A 84 9.52 -23.41 5.34
C VAL A 84 10.33 -24.69 5.58
N ALA A 85 10.32 -25.62 4.63
CA ALA A 85 11.13 -26.84 4.70
C ALA A 85 12.63 -26.64 4.41
N GLY A 86 13.07 -25.42 4.07
CA GLY A 86 14.45 -25.13 3.67
C GLY A 86 14.87 -25.75 2.33
N ALA A 87 13.92 -26.26 1.54
CA ALA A 87 14.19 -26.88 0.25
C ALA A 87 14.54 -25.86 -0.85
N VAL A 88 14.12 -24.60 -0.68
CA VAL A 88 14.46 -23.47 -1.56
C VAL A 88 14.82 -22.25 -0.73
N SER A 89 15.76 -21.44 -1.22
CA SER A 89 16.14 -20.18 -0.59
C SER A 89 15.02 -19.13 -0.70
N GLY A 90 14.88 -18.29 0.32
CA GLY A 90 14.00 -17.13 0.31
C GLY A 90 13.43 -16.82 1.69
N PRO A 91 12.83 -15.64 1.86
CA PRO A 91 12.22 -15.26 3.12
C PRO A 91 10.96 -16.11 3.41
N VAL A 92 10.79 -16.47 4.68
CA VAL A 92 9.54 -17.05 5.21
C VAL A 92 8.69 -15.90 5.74
N GLU A 93 7.77 -15.44 4.91
CA GLU A 93 6.88 -14.31 5.18
C GLU A 93 5.62 -14.78 5.92
N GLY A 94 4.95 -13.89 6.64
CA GLY A 94 3.66 -14.16 7.30
C GLY A 94 3.65 -15.34 8.27
N GLY A 95 4.78 -15.64 8.93
CA GLY A 95 4.87 -16.81 9.81
C GLY A 95 4.76 -18.16 9.08
N GLY A 96 4.99 -18.19 7.77
CA GLY A 96 4.92 -19.41 6.96
C GLY A 96 3.54 -19.69 6.39
N THR A 97 2.61 -18.74 6.44
CA THR A 97 1.35 -18.82 5.69
C THR A 97 1.54 -18.31 4.26
N PRO A 98 0.80 -18.87 3.28
CA PRO A 98 0.83 -18.38 1.90
C PRO A 98 0.19 -16.99 1.74
N SER A 99 -0.75 -16.63 2.62
CA SER A 99 -1.54 -15.41 2.54
C SER A 99 -2.02 -14.92 3.93
N GLY A 100 -2.87 -13.89 3.95
CA GLY A 100 -3.42 -13.30 5.18
C GLY A 100 -2.72 -12.02 5.63
N TYR A 101 -1.82 -11.48 4.82
CA TYR A 101 -1.07 -10.25 5.04
C TYR A 101 -0.77 -9.59 3.70
N PHE A 102 -0.44 -8.29 3.70
CA PHE A 102 -0.03 -7.61 2.48
C PHE A 102 1.15 -8.32 1.81
N THR A 103 0.93 -8.79 0.58
CA THR A 103 1.97 -9.50 -0.20
C THR A 103 2.41 -8.75 -1.44
N GLY A 104 1.58 -7.81 -1.90
CA GLY A 104 1.90 -6.92 -3.01
C GLY A 104 1.01 -5.70 -2.93
N ALA A 105 1.20 -4.88 -1.89
CA ALA A 105 0.58 -3.56 -1.85
C ALA A 105 1.04 -2.77 -3.08
N THR A 106 0.08 -2.49 -3.96
CA THR A 106 0.28 -1.87 -5.26
C THR A 106 -0.71 -0.72 -5.39
N GLY A 107 -0.21 0.50 -5.25
CA GLY A 107 -1.03 1.69 -5.40
C GLY A 107 -1.58 2.12 -4.06
N VAL A 108 -1.33 3.38 -3.72
CA VAL A 108 -1.96 4.08 -2.60
C VAL A 108 -2.50 5.38 -3.14
N THR A 109 -3.77 5.66 -2.87
CA THR A 109 -4.42 6.89 -3.30
C THR A 109 -5.25 7.47 -2.16
N LEU A 110 -5.05 8.76 -1.92
CA LEU A 110 -5.83 9.52 -0.96
C LEU A 110 -7.09 9.97 -1.67
N PHE A 111 -8.25 9.69 -1.09
CA PHE A 111 -9.51 10.08 -1.69
C PHE A 111 -9.74 11.59 -1.48
N THR A 112 -9.74 12.33 -2.59
CA THR A 112 -10.01 13.78 -2.60
C THR A 112 -11.30 14.12 -3.34
N GLY A 113 -12.06 13.10 -3.75
CA GLY A 113 -13.34 13.25 -4.44
C GLY A 113 -14.46 13.76 -3.52
N ASP A 114 -15.58 14.13 -4.13
CA ASP A 114 -16.75 14.69 -3.47
C ASP A 114 -18.05 13.90 -3.69
N ALA A 115 -17.99 12.79 -4.42
CA ALA A 115 -19.16 11.94 -4.67
C ALA A 115 -19.55 11.05 -3.49
N TRP A 116 -18.64 10.83 -2.54
CA TRP A 116 -18.87 9.97 -1.37
C TRP A 116 -19.11 10.82 -0.11
N GLY A 117 -19.53 10.18 0.99
CA GLY A 117 -19.74 10.88 2.26
C GLY A 117 -18.47 11.59 2.76
N GLU A 118 -18.62 12.69 3.49
CA GLU A 118 -17.50 13.49 4.02
C GLU A 118 -16.51 12.64 4.84
N ASP A 119 -17.02 11.60 5.52
CA ASP A 119 -16.23 10.68 6.34
C ASP A 119 -15.16 9.89 5.57
N TYR A 120 -15.23 9.82 4.23
CA TYR A 120 -14.23 9.14 3.39
C TYR A 120 -13.17 10.10 2.82
N ARG A 121 -13.37 11.41 2.92
CA ARG A 121 -12.42 12.38 2.36
C ARG A 121 -11.14 12.39 3.17
N GLY A 122 -10.01 12.27 2.48
CA GLY A 122 -8.70 12.17 3.10
C GLY A 122 -8.33 10.75 3.54
N ASP A 123 -9.24 9.78 3.40
CA ASP A 123 -8.91 8.38 3.64
C ASP A 123 -8.06 7.80 2.50
N ALA A 124 -7.28 6.78 2.83
CA ALA A 124 -6.37 6.13 1.90
C ALA A 124 -6.94 4.78 1.42
N TRP A 125 -6.86 4.59 0.11
CA TRP A 125 -7.20 3.37 -0.59
C TRP A 125 -5.94 2.70 -1.10
N ILE A 126 -5.77 1.42 -0.76
CA ILE A 126 -4.60 0.64 -1.09
C ILE A 126 -5.04 -0.61 -1.84
N ALA A 127 -4.42 -0.89 -2.98
CA ALA A 127 -4.67 -2.13 -3.68
C ALA A 127 -3.67 -3.20 -3.22
N ASP A 128 -4.11 -4.45 -3.06
CA ASP A 128 -3.21 -5.60 -2.94
C ASP A 128 -3.50 -6.57 -4.08
N CYS A 129 -2.71 -6.45 -5.15
CA CYS A 129 -2.85 -7.33 -6.31
C CYS A 129 -2.55 -8.78 -5.96
N GLY A 130 -1.74 -9.05 -4.92
CA GLY A 130 -1.39 -10.39 -4.47
C GLY A 130 -2.48 -11.07 -3.64
N SER A 131 -3.38 -10.28 -3.06
CA SER A 131 -4.47 -10.76 -2.19
C SER A 131 -5.87 -10.54 -2.78
N ASN A 132 -5.97 -10.00 -4.00
CA ASN A 132 -7.22 -9.77 -4.73
C ASN A 132 -8.23 -8.87 -3.98
N LEU A 133 -7.75 -7.79 -3.39
CA LEU A 133 -8.53 -6.92 -2.52
C LEU A 133 -8.11 -5.45 -2.62
N ILE A 134 -9.00 -4.57 -2.14
CA ILE A 134 -8.74 -3.16 -1.90
C ILE A 134 -8.93 -2.92 -0.40
N HIS A 135 -7.89 -2.40 0.22
CA HIS A 135 -7.81 -2.09 1.63
C HIS A 135 -8.06 -0.60 1.90
N HIS A 136 -8.70 -0.31 3.02
CA HIS A 136 -9.06 1.02 3.47
C HIS A 136 -8.29 1.42 4.73
N LYS A 137 -7.74 2.64 4.75
CA LYS A 137 -7.15 3.24 5.95
C LYS A 137 -7.71 4.64 6.18
N ARG A 138 -8.10 4.92 7.42
CA ARG A 138 -8.28 6.27 7.93
C ARG A 138 -6.96 6.86 8.37
N LEU A 139 -6.82 8.16 8.19
CA LEU A 139 -5.64 8.91 8.60
C LEU A 139 -5.94 9.83 9.78
N HIS A 140 -4.97 9.90 10.70
CA HIS A 140 -4.93 10.87 11.77
C HIS A 140 -3.57 11.55 11.78
N GLN A 141 -3.57 12.88 11.77
CA GLN A 141 -2.37 13.70 11.71
C GLN A 141 -2.08 14.37 13.05
N GLU A 142 -0.86 14.21 13.55
CA GLU A 142 -0.34 14.89 14.73
C GLU A 142 0.91 15.68 14.33
N GLY A 143 0.73 16.97 14.06
CA GLY A 143 1.79 17.81 13.49
C GLY A 143 2.19 17.31 12.09
N PRO A 144 3.49 17.09 11.80
CA PRO A 144 3.93 16.59 10.50
C PRO A 144 3.83 15.05 10.35
N ILE A 145 3.39 14.34 11.39
CA ILE A 145 3.37 12.88 11.42
C ILE A 145 1.94 12.39 11.23
N PHE A 146 1.79 11.41 10.34
CA PHE A 146 0.53 10.70 10.12
C PHE A 146 0.54 9.36 10.83
N SER A 147 -0.65 8.91 11.21
CA SER A 147 -0.91 7.53 11.59
C SER A 147 -2.13 7.02 10.83
N ALA A 148 -2.01 5.83 10.25
CA ALA A 148 -3.01 5.18 9.43
C ALA A 148 -3.58 3.98 10.19
N PHE A 149 -4.90 3.87 10.25
CA PHE A 149 -5.59 2.79 10.95
C PHE A 149 -6.73 2.23 10.11
N ARG A 150 -6.95 0.93 10.24
CA ARG A 150 -8.10 0.24 9.67
C ARG A 150 -9.37 0.76 10.38
N PRO A 151 -10.44 1.13 9.65
CA PRO A 151 -11.71 1.47 10.27
C PRO A 151 -12.23 0.34 11.17
N GLU A 152 -12.92 0.68 12.26
CA GLU A 152 -13.39 -0.29 13.25
C GLU A 152 -14.43 -1.27 12.65
N ASP A 153 -15.30 -0.74 11.79
CA ASP A 153 -16.30 -1.48 11.01
C ASP A 153 -15.70 -2.38 9.92
N GLU A 154 -14.41 -2.22 9.62
CA GLU A 154 -13.65 -3.03 8.67
C GLU A 154 -12.57 -3.90 9.35
N SER A 155 -12.66 -4.09 10.67
CA SER A 155 -11.65 -4.79 11.49
C SER A 155 -11.34 -6.23 11.05
N GLU A 156 -12.30 -6.93 10.45
CA GLU A 156 -12.18 -8.34 10.00
C GLU A 156 -12.56 -8.55 8.53
N THR A 157 -12.60 -7.48 7.73
CA THR A 157 -12.96 -7.55 6.30
C THR A 157 -12.13 -6.58 5.47
N GLU A 158 -12.29 -6.57 4.16
CA GLU A 158 -11.76 -5.53 3.29
C GLU A 158 -12.90 -4.78 2.62
N PHE A 159 -12.64 -3.54 2.22
CA PHE A 159 -13.61 -2.72 1.50
C PHE A 159 -14.08 -3.39 0.21
N ILE A 160 -13.14 -3.91 -0.60
CA ILE A 160 -13.45 -4.78 -1.74
C ILE A 160 -12.56 -6.02 -1.66
N ARG A 161 -13.17 -7.19 -1.91
CA ARG A 161 -12.51 -8.49 -1.89
C ARG A 161 -13.16 -9.40 -2.91
N SER A 162 -12.35 -10.00 -3.77
CA SER A 162 -12.83 -10.89 -4.83
C SER A 162 -12.58 -12.36 -4.47
N SER A 163 -13.51 -13.23 -4.85
CA SER A 163 -13.30 -14.68 -4.84
C SER A 163 -12.51 -15.18 -6.05
N GLU A 164 -12.34 -14.33 -7.07
CA GLU A 164 -11.63 -14.66 -8.30
C GLU A 164 -10.18 -14.17 -8.26
N HIS A 165 -9.24 -15.03 -8.65
CA HIS A 165 -7.82 -14.67 -8.77
C HIS A 165 -7.52 -13.61 -9.82
N TRP A 166 -8.43 -13.43 -10.79
CA TRP A 166 -8.26 -12.50 -11.89
C TRP A 166 -8.34 -11.04 -11.44
N PHE A 167 -9.12 -10.74 -10.41
CA PHE A 167 -9.21 -9.39 -9.85
C PHE A 167 -7.91 -9.02 -9.15
N ARG A 168 -7.10 -8.17 -9.78
CA ARG A 168 -5.79 -7.74 -9.30
C ARG A 168 -5.71 -6.22 -9.45
N PRO A 169 -6.34 -5.48 -8.51
CA PRO A 169 -6.31 -4.02 -8.54
C PRO A 169 -4.86 -3.55 -8.33
N VAL A 170 -4.45 -2.52 -9.06
CA VAL A 170 -3.05 -2.07 -9.09
C VAL A 170 -2.88 -0.56 -8.91
N GLN A 171 -3.92 0.24 -9.15
CA GLN A 171 -3.83 1.69 -9.04
C GLN A 171 -5.21 2.31 -8.93
N PHE A 172 -5.30 3.50 -8.32
CA PHE A 172 -6.51 4.29 -8.31
C PHE A 172 -6.29 5.69 -8.88
N ALA A 173 -7.38 6.34 -9.29
CA ALA A 173 -7.38 7.75 -9.65
C ALA A 173 -8.63 8.45 -9.09
N ASN A 174 -8.45 9.62 -8.48
CA ASN A 174 -9.57 10.53 -8.21
C ASN A 174 -10.11 11.04 -9.55
N ALA A 175 -11.38 10.74 -9.85
CA ALA A 175 -12.00 11.04 -11.12
C ALA A 175 -12.70 12.41 -11.11
N PRO A 176 -12.90 13.04 -12.28
CA PRO A 176 -13.58 14.35 -12.38
C PRO A 176 -15.04 14.36 -11.92
N ASP A 177 -15.67 13.18 -11.83
CA ASP A 177 -17.03 13.01 -11.33
C ASP A 177 -17.09 12.87 -9.79
N GLY A 178 -15.95 13.07 -9.10
CA GLY A 178 -15.85 12.99 -7.66
C GLY A 178 -15.68 11.58 -7.11
N ASN A 179 -15.62 10.53 -7.95
CA ASN A 179 -15.44 9.15 -7.50
C ASN A 179 -13.96 8.73 -7.53
N LEU A 180 -13.70 7.54 -6.96
CA LEU A 180 -12.42 6.86 -7.10
C LEU A 180 -12.51 5.78 -8.18
N TYR A 181 -11.69 5.90 -9.23
CA TYR A 181 -11.59 4.88 -10.26
C TYR A 181 -10.51 3.87 -9.90
N VAL A 182 -10.79 2.59 -10.14
CA VAL A 182 -9.86 1.48 -9.89
C VAL A 182 -9.34 0.97 -11.23
N LEU A 183 -8.03 0.82 -11.34
CA LEU A 183 -7.39 0.08 -12.43
C LEU A 183 -7.13 -1.36 -11.96
N ASP A 184 -7.75 -2.32 -12.64
CA ASP A 184 -7.49 -3.75 -12.48
C ASP A 184 -6.60 -4.24 -13.64
N MET A 185 -5.52 -4.94 -13.31
CA MET A 185 -4.67 -5.56 -14.31
C MET A 185 -5.35 -6.78 -14.96
N HIS A 186 -6.32 -7.38 -14.29
CA HIS A 186 -7.12 -8.52 -14.72
C HIS A 186 -6.28 -9.72 -15.23
N ARG A 187 -5.59 -10.40 -14.30
CA ARG A 187 -4.72 -11.56 -14.62
C ARG A 187 -4.81 -12.66 -13.59
N GLU A 188 -4.81 -13.91 -14.06
CA GLU A 188 -4.79 -15.08 -13.18
C GLU A 188 -3.52 -15.17 -12.31
N VAL A 189 -2.35 -14.88 -12.90
CA VAL A 189 -1.04 -15.03 -12.25
C VAL A 189 -0.29 -13.71 -12.26
N ILE A 190 0.40 -13.42 -11.15
CA ILE A 190 1.36 -12.32 -11.01
C ILE A 190 2.77 -12.89 -10.87
N GLU A 191 3.69 -12.32 -11.63
CA GLU A 191 5.09 -12.72 -11.67
C GLU A 191 5.95 -11.55 -11.21
N HIS A 192 6.96 -11.82 -10.39
CA HIS A 192 8.03 -10.85 -10.20
C HIS A 192 8.96 -10.96 -11.41
N PRO A 193 9.30 -9.86 -12.09
CA PRO A 193 10.26 -9.92 -13.19
C PRO A 193 11.59 -10.49 -12.67
N TRP A 194 12.24 -11.32 -13.49
CA TRP A 194 13.56 -11.84 -13.16
C TRP A 194 14.53 -10.65 -13.08
N SER A 195 15.13 -10.45 -11.91
CA SER A 195 16.12 -9.40 -11.63
C SER A 195 17.45 -10.04 -11.27
#